data_AF-A0A4Z1P7E9-F1
#
_entry.id   AF-A0A4Z1P7E9-F1
#
_cell.length_a   1.000
_cell.length_b   1.000
_cell.length_c   1.000
_cell.angle_alpha   90.00
_cell.angle_beta   90.00
_cell.angle_gamma   90.00
#
_symmetry.space_group_name_H-M   'P 1'
#
loop_
_entity.id
_entity.type
_entity.pdbx_description
1 polymer ?
#
loop_
_entity_poly.entity_id
_entity_poly.type
_entity_poly.pdbx_seq_one_letter_code
_entity_poly.pdbx_strand_id
1 'polypeptide(L)'
;MPSTHNTDKPWDTEDIDKWKIDEFKPEDNQGGSFLEESSFATLFPKYREVYLKEAWPMITRVLSKKGIACELNLVEGSMTVKTTRKTFDPAAILDARDLIKLLARSVPAPQAVKIMDDLVACDIIKIRNLVRNKERFVKRRQRILGPNGTTLKALELLTETYILVQGNTVSCMGPYKGLKEVRRVVEDCMANIHPIYHIKELMIKRELAKDPELKDQSWERFLPNFKKRTLSKRRKPHNIRDTSKKVYTPFPPPQEKSKVDLQIESGEYFLSKQVKERAEAERRTDLMKEKMEEKRKQREEAFVAPKEDSSAVKEKKKKKKEKKKRKEKAEEAGEAMEE
;
A
#
# COMPACT_ATOMS: atom_id res chain seq x y z
N MET A 1 1.84 4.69 41.30
CA MET A 1 2.75 4.22 42.36
C MET A 1 2.27 2.85 42.79
N PRO A 2 3.09 1.80 42.76
CA PRO A 2 2.70 0.53 43.37
C PRO A 2 2.52 0.77 44.88
N SER A 3 1.47 0.17 45.46
CA SER A 3 1.13 0.30 46.88
C SER A 3 2.36 0.02 47.77
N THR A 4 2.67 0.94 48.68
CA THR A 4 3.73 0.78 49.70
C THR A 4 3.31 -0.11 50.88
N HIS A 5 2.05 -0.53 50.92
CA HIS A 5 1.55 -1.47 51.93
C HIS A 5 1.60 -2.90 51.38
N ASN A 6 2.77 -3.55 51.51
CA ASN A 6 2.91 -4.99 51.37
C ASN A 6 2.80 -5.62 52.77
N THR A 7 1.57 -5.71 53.29
CA THR A 7 1.28 -6.57 54.45
C THR A 7 1.28 -8.02 53.98
N ASP A 8 1.92 -8.91 54.74
CA ASP A 8 1.88 -10.34 54.48
C ASP A 8 0.43 -10.81 54.45
N LYS A 9 0.06 -11.46 53.35
CA LYS A 9 -1.27 -12.04 53.15
C LYS A 9 -1.14 -13.52 53.48
N PRO A 10 -1.49 -13.97 54.70
CA PRO A 10 -1.33 -15.38 55.10
C PRO A 10 -2.18 -16.35 54.26
N TRP A 11 -3.13 -15.84 53.48
CA TRP A 11 -3.93 -16.60 52.52
C TRP A 11 -3.36 -16.62 51.10
N ASP A 12 -2.26 -15.91 50.83
CA ASP A 12 -1.62 -15.78 49.51
C ASP A 12 -0.30 -16.58 49.51
N THR A 13 -0.40 -17.90 49.65
CA THR A 13 0.75 -18.82 49.64
C THR A 13 1.24 -19.06 48.20
N GLU A 14 2.53 -19.37 48.04
CA GLU A 14 3.15 -19.61 46.72
C GLU A 14 2.54 -20.81 45.96
N ASP A 15 1.86 -21.70 46.67
CA ASP A 15 1.17 -22.86 46.11
C ASP A 15 -0.15 -22.52 45.38
N ILE A 16 -0.70 -21.32 45.57
CA ILE A 16 -2.00 -20.93 44.99
C ILE A 16 -1.79 -20.43 43.56
N ASP A 17 -2.35 -21.15 42.59
CA ASP A 17 -2.38 -20.70 41.19
C ASP A 17 -3.34 -19.52 41.02
N LYS A 18 -2.79 -18.30 41.14
CA LYS A 18 -3.53 -17.03 41.02
C LYS A 18 -4.17 -16.81 39.65
N TRP A 19 -3.83 -17.63 38.65
CA TRP A 19 -4.30 -17.50 37.27
C TRP A 19 -5.29 -18.59 36.87
N LYS A 20 -5.60 -19.52 37.77
CA LYS A 20 -6.64 -20.52 37.54
C LYS A 20 -8.01 -19.84 37.49
N ILE A 21 -8.74 -20.09 36.41
CA ILE A 21 -10.11 -19.60 36.23
C ILE A 21 -11.04 -20.70 36.73
N ASP A 22 -11.71 -20.46 37.85
CA ASP A 22 -12.74 -21.34 38.38
C ASP A 22 -14.11 -20.96 37.81
N GLU A 23 -14.92 -21.96 37.48
CA GLU A 23 -16.26 -21.76 36.94
C GLU A 23 -17.18 -21.16 38.02
N PHE A 24 -17.85 -20.05 37.69
CA PHE A 24 -18.80 -19.41 38.59
C PHE A 24 -20.11 -20.21 38.66
N LYS A 25 -20.43 -20.75 39.84
CA LYS A 25 -21.65 -21.54 40.05
C LYS A 25 -22.79 -20.68 40.60
N PRO A 26 -24.05 -21.13 40.47
CA PRO A 26 -25.19 -20.45 41.09
C PRO A 26 -25.05 -20.26 42.61
N GLU A 27 -24.34 -21.16 43.28
CA GLU A 27 -24.08 -21.14 44.73
C GLU A 27 -23.13 -20.00 45.14
N ASP A 28 -22.24 -19.56 44.23
CA ASP A 28 -21.26 -18.51 44.48
C ASP A 28 -21.89 -17.11 44.46
N ASN A 29 -23.15 -17.00 44.01
CA ASN A 29 -23.89 -15.74 43.98
C ASN A 29 -24.42 -15.34 45.36
N GLN A 30 -23.51 -14.93 46.24
CA GLN A 30 -23.82 -14.46 47.60
C GLN A 30 -24.62 -13.15 47.63
N GLY A 31 -24.55 -12.35 46.56
CA GLY A 31 -25.24 -11.06 46.42
C GLY A 31 -26.71 -11.16 46.02
N GLY A 32 -27.18 -12.35 45.64
CA GLY A 32 -28.56 -12.58 45.19
C GLY A 32 -28.84 -12.11 43.75
N SER A 33 -30.11 -11.95 43.40
CA SER A 33 -30.52 -11.58 42.03
C SER A 33 -30.17 -10.13 41.70
N PHE A 34 -29.80 -9.86 40.44
CA PHE A 34 -29.61 -8.49 39.95
C PHE A 34 -30.86 -7.62 40.14
N LEU A 35 -30.65 -6.40 40.63
CA LEU A 35 -31.68 -5.36 40.74
C LEU A 35 -31.92 -4.66 39.41
N GLU A 36 -30.87 -4.50 38.61
CA GLU A 36 -30.89 -3.81 37.32
C GLU A 36 -30.82 -4.78 36.14
N GLU A 37 -31.32 -4.34 34.99
CA GLU A 37 -31.34 -5.12 33.75
C GLU A 37 -30.24 -4.63 32.80
N SER A 38 -29.43 -5.56 32.31
CA SER A 38 -28.48 -5.33 31.22
C SER A 38 -29.03 -5.93 29.93
N SER A 39 -29.08 -5.11 28.88
CA SER A 39 -29.62 -5.50 27.57
C SER A 39 -28.65 -5.14 26.46
N PHE A 40 -28.37 -6.10 25.58
CA PHE A 40 -27.55 -5.89 24.38
C PHE A 40 -28.32 -6.35 23.14
N ALA A 41 -28.24 -5.56 22.07
CA ALA A 41 -28.85 -5.90 20.79
C ALA A 41 -27.81 -5.83 19.66
N THR A 42 -27.94 -6.72 18.67
CA THR A 42 -27.13 -6.69 17.46
C THR A 42 -27.98 -6.93 16.23
N LEU A 43 -27.80 -6.11 15.20
CA LEU A 43 -28.46 -6.28 13.91
C LEU A 43 -27.78 -7.40 13.10
N PHE A 44 -28.57 -8.16 12.35
CA PHE A 44 -28.08 -9.17 11.42
C PHE A 44 -28.58 -8.93 9.99
N PRO A 45 -27.82 -9.35 8.96
CA PRO A 45 -28.25 -9.22 7.57
C PRO A 45 -29.45 -10.11 7.23
N LYS A 46 -30.35 -9.65 6.35
CA LYS A 46 -31.57 -10.37 5.95
C LYS A 46 -31.33 -11.83 5.52
N TYR A 47 -30.24 -12.11 4.80
CA TYR A 47 -29.92 -13.47 4.34
C TYR A 47 -29.64 -14.47 5.49
N ARG A 48 -29.39 -14.00 6.72
CA ARG A 48 -29.16 -14.88 7.89
C ARG A 48 -30.43 -15.31 8.60
N GLU A 49 -31.57 -14.68 8.30
CA GLU A 49 -32.84 -14.91 8.97
C GLU A 49 -33.25 -16.39 9.00
N VAL A 50 -33.21 -17.06 7.85
CA VAL A 50 -33.65 -18.46 7.72
C VAL A 50 -32.85 -19.36 8.67
N TYR A 51 -31.52 -19.25 8.61
CA TYR A 51 -30.64 -20.01 9.49
C TYR A 51 -30.83 -19.67 10.97
N LEU A 52 -30.94 -18.38 11.30
CA LEU A 52 -31.10 -17.95 12.69
C LEU A 52 -32.42 -18.45 13.27
N LYS A 53 -33.51 -18.44 12.50
CA LYS A 53 -34.81 -18.98 12.90
C LYS A 53 -34.73 -20.47 13.22
N GLU A 54 -34.02 -21.25 12.40
CA GLU A 54 -33.82 -22.70 12.62
C GLU A 54 -32.91 -22.99 13.82
N ALA A 55 -31.85 -22.21 13.99
CA ALA A 55 -30.88 -22.41 15.07
C ALA A 55 -31.29 -21.79 16.42
N TRP A 56 -32.27 -20.88 16.43
CA TRP A 56 -32.67 -20.11 17.63
C TRP A 56 -33.04 -20.98 18.84
N PRO A 57 -33.80 -22.09 18.70
CA PRO A 57 -34.15 -22.93 19.85
C PRO A 57 -32.93 -23.50 20.58
N MET A 58 -31.84 -23.79 19.86
CA MET A 58 -30.57 -24.23 20.46
C MET A 58 -29.95 -23.10 21.30
N ILE A 59 -29.93 -21.88 20.77
CA ILE A 59 -29.36 -20.70 21.44
C ILE A 59 -30.14 -20.38 22.71
N THR A 60 -31.48 -20.40 22.63
CA THR A 60 -32.36 -20.18 23.79
C THR A 60 -32.11 -21.21 24.89
N ARG A 61 -31.92 -22.50 24.55
CA ARG A 61 -31.62 -23.55 25.52
C ARG A 61 -30.26 -23.36 26.21
N VAL A 62 -29.27 -22.82 25.51
CA VAL A 62 -27.95 -22.55 26.09
C VAL A 62 -28.01 -21.35 27.03
N LEU A 63 -28.59 -20.23 26.57
CA LEU A 63 -28.67 -19.00 27.35
C LEU A 63 -29.60 -19.13 28.56
N SER A 64 -30.66 -19.94 28.47
CA SER A 64 -31.56 -20.18 29.60
C SER A 64 -30.88 -20.90 30.77
N LYS A 65 -29.86 -21.75 30.51
CA LYS A 65 -29.07 -22.40 31.58
C LYS A 65 -28.29 -21.40 32.41
N LYS A 66 -27.83 -20.31 31.81
CA LYS A 66 -27.16 -19.19 32.49
C LYS A 66 -28.15 -18.12 32.99
N GLY A 67 -29.46 -18.35 32.84
CA GLY A 67 -30.51 -17.43 33.26
C GLY A 67 -30.61 -16.17 32.40
N ILE A 68 -30.17 -16.20 31.14
CA ILE A 68 -30.21 -15.06 30.21
C ILE A 68 -31.39 -15.22 29.25
N ALA A 69 -32.18 -14.17 29.08
CA ALA A 69 -33.25 -14.12 28.10
C ALA A 69 -32.71 -13.71 26.73
N CYS A 70 -33.26 -14.28 25.66
CA CYS A 70 -32.90 -13.93 24.29
C CYS A 70 -34.13 -13.79 23.40
N GLU A 71 -34.15 -12.75 22.56
CA GLU A 71 -35.23 -12.45 21.62
C GLU A 71 -34.67 -12.32 20.21
N LEU A 72 -35.40 -12.88 19.22
CA LEU A 72 -35.09 -12.76 17.80
C LEU A 72 -36.20 -11.99 17.11
N ASN A 73 -35.90 -10.76 16.68
CA ASN A 73 -36.83 -9.92 15.94
C ASN A 73 -36.55 -10.01 14.44
N LEU A 74 -37.45 -10.67 13.71
CA LEU A 74 -37.33 -10.87 12.25
C LEU A 74 -37.80 -9.66 11.43
N VAL A 75 -38.60 -8.77 12.02
CA VAL A 75 -39.09 -7.55 11.36
C VAL A 75 -37.97 -6.53 11.29
N GLU A 76 -37.34 -6.25 12.43
CA GLU A 76 -36.19 -5.33 12.53
C GLU A 76 -34.88 -5.98 12.07
N GLY A 77 -34.78 -7.31 12.10
CA GLY A 77 -33.54 -8.04 11.83
C GLY A 77 -32.54 -7.87 12.97
N SER A 78 -33.00 -7.98 14.23
CA SER A 78 -32.21 -7.79 15.43
C SER A 78 -32.25 -9.01 16.36
N MET A 79 -31.14 -9.29 17.03
CA MET A 79 -31.04 -10.27 18.12
C MET A 79 -30.75 -9.51 19.40
N THR A 80 -31.50 -9.80 20.46
CA THR A 80 -31.38 -9.14 21.76
C THR A 80 -31.13 -10.17 22.84
N VAL A 81 -30.23 -9.88 23.78
CA VAL A 81 -29.99 -10.66 25.00
C VAL A 81 -30.14 -9.76 26.21
N LYS A 82 -30.79 -10.27 27.26
CA LYS A 82 -31.12 -9.51 28.47
C LYS A 82 -30.85 -10.35 29.72
N THR A 83 -30.31 -9.72 30.76
CA THR A 83 -30.23 -10.36 32.08
C THR A 83 -31.63 -10.52 32.66
N THR A 84 -31.81 -11.52 33.51
CA THR A 84 -33.06 -11.76 34.23
C THR A 84 -32.78 -11.87 35.72
N ARG A 85 -33.84 -11.92 36.54
CA ARG A 85 -33.72 -12.17 37.98
C ARG A 85 -33.08 -13.53 38.32
N LYS A 86 -32.96 -14.43 37.34
CA LYS A 86 -32.34 -15.76 37.49
C LYS A 86 -30.89 -15.81 37.01
N THR A 87 -30.37 -14.73 36.42
CA THR A 87 -28.96 -14.66 36.06
C THR A 87 -28.15 -14.61 37.35
N PHE A 88 -27.27 -15.60 37.53
CA PHE A 88 -26.41 -15.70 38.71
C PHE A 88 -25.01 -15.16 38.41
N ASP A 89 -24.52 -15.36 37.18
CA ASP A 89 -23.21 -14.90 36.73
C ASP A 89 -23.30 -13.48 36.13
N PRO A 90 -22.59 -12.49 36.70
CA PRO A 90 -22.60 -11.12 36.18
C PRO A 90 -21.87 -10.96 34.84
N ALA A 91 -20.90 -11.82 34.52
CA ALA A 91 -20.10 -11.73 33.31
C ALA A 91 -20.76 -12.41 32.11
N ALA A 92 -21.61 -13.42 32.35
CA ALA A 92 -22.26 -14.22 31.30
C ALA A 92 -23.04 -13.40 30.25
N ILE A 93 -23.53 -12.20 30.60
CA ILE A 93 -24.20 -11.31 29.65
C ILE A 93 -23.24 -10.76 28.57
N LEU A 94 -21.95 -10.61 28.90
CA LEU A 94 -20.92 -10.17 27.97
C LEU A 94 -20.61 -11.27 26.93
N ASP A 95 -20.61 -12.53 27.36
CA ASP A 95 -20.44 -13.68 26.47
C ASP A 95 -21.67 -13.88 25.59
N ALA A 96 -22.87 -13.70 26.15
CA ALA A 96 -24.12 -13.71 25.39
C ALA A 96 -24.15 -12.60 24.32
N ARG A 97 -23.64 -11.40 24.65
CA ARG A 97 -23.47 -10.29 23.69
C ARG A 97 -22.51 -10.69 22.56
N ASP A 98 -21.41 -11.37 22.89
CA ASP A 98 -20.42 -11.76 21.89
C ASP A 98 -20.90 -12.95 21.03
N LEU A 99 -21.71 -13.85 21.60
CA LEU A 99 -22.45 -14.88 20.88
C LEU A 99 -23.33 -14.28 19.77
N ILE A 100 -24.18 -13.31 20.09
CA ILE A 100 -25.07 -12.69 19.08
C ILE A 100 -24.29 -11.90 18.02
N LYS A 101 -23.15 -11.29 18.38
CA LYS A 101 -22.25 -10.66 17.39
C LYS A 101 -21.65 -11.70 16.44
N LEU A 102 -21.21 -12.85 16.94
CA LEU A 102 -20.64 -13.94 16.13
C LEU A 102 -21.70 -14.50 15.16
N LEU A 103 -22.92 -14.72 15.63
CA LEU A 103 -24.05 -15.16 14.82
C LEU A 103 -24.38 -14.17 13.69
N ALA A 104 -24.34 -12.88 13.98
CA ALA A 104 -24.51 -11.81 12.99
C ALA A 104 -23.38 -11.80 11.95
N ARG A 105 -22.17 -12.22 12.32
CA ARG A 105 -21.02 -12.44 11.43
C ARG A 105 -21.01 -13.82 10.75
N SER A 106 -22.14 -14.53 10.78
CA SER A 106 -22.36 -15.80 10.10
C SER A 106 -21.53 -16.98 10.61
N VAL A 107 -21.04 -16.90 11.85
CA VAL A 107 -20.50 -18.09 12.52
C VAL A 107 -21.65 -19.10 12.75
N PRO A 108 -21.44 -20.40 12.47
CA PRO A 108 -22.44 -21.43 12.77
C PRO A 108 -22.75 -21.51 14.26
N ALA A 109 -24.02 -21.69 14.62
CA ALA A 109 -24.48 -21.73 16.02
C ALA A 109 -23.76 -22.78 16.89
N PRO A 110 -23.51 -24.03 16.43
CA PRO A 110 -22.78 -25.01 17.24
C PRO A 110 -21.36 -24.58 17.60
N GLN A 111 -20.72 -23.79 16.72
CA GLN A 111 -19.39 -23.25 16.98
C GLN A 111 -19.46 -21.98 17.83
N ALA A 112 -20.44 -21.11 17.58
CA ALA A 112 -20.61 -19.85 18.30
C ALA A 112 -20.94 -20.07 19.79
N VAL A 113 -21.74 -21.10 20.12
CA VAL A 113 -22.12 -21.45 21.51
C VAL A 113 -20.92 -21.72 22.43
N LYS A 114 -19.78 -22.15 21.89
CA LYS A 114 -18.54 -22.37 22.66
C LYS A 114 -17.99 -21.09 23.30
N ILE A 115 -18.47 -19.91 22.91
CA ILE A 115 -18.10 -18.64 23.56
C ILE A 115 -18.63 -18.54 24.99
N MET A 116 -19.59 -19.38 25.37
CA MET A 116 -20.12 -19.43 26.73
C MET A 116 -19.19 -20.16 27.71
N ASP A 117 -18.07 -20.71 27.22
CA ASP A 117 -17.03 -21.35 28.02
C ASP A 117 -15.92 -20.32 28.34
N ASP A 118 -15.52 -20.19 29.60
CA ASP A 118 -14.64 -19.10 30.10
C ASP A 118 -13.26 -19.01 29.42
N LEU A 119 -12.76 -20.13 28.86
CA LEU A 119 -11.46 -20.20 28.17
C LEU A 119 -11.51 -19.73 26.72
N VAL A 120 -12.71 -19.55 26.15
CA VAL A 120 -12.91 -19.19 24.76
C VAL A 120 -13.30 -17.72 24.70
N ALA A 121 -12.50 -16.94 23.98
CA ALA A 121 -12.84 -15.56 23.66
C ALA A 121 -13.12 -15.41 22.15
N CYS A 122 -13.65 -14.27 21.75
CA CYS A 122 -13.83 -13.93 20.35
C CYS A 122 -13.09 -12.66 19.97
N ASP A 123 -12.72 -12.57 18.68
CA ASP A 123 -12.18 -11.35 18.11
C ASP A 123 -12.75 -11.11 16.70
N ILE A 124 -13.28 -9.91 16.45
CA ILE A 124 -13.83 -9.51 15.15
C ILE A 124 -12.92 -8.46 14.54
N ILE A 125 -12.01 -8.92 13.67
CA ILE A 125 -10.99 -8.08 13.05
C ILE A 125 -11.57 -7.36 11.83
N LYS A 126 -11.54 -6.02 11.87
CA LYS A 126 -12.04 -5.17 10.77
C LYS A 126 -10.97 -4.97 9.70
N ILE A 127 -11.14 -5.63 8.55
CA ILE A 127 -10.20 -5.57 7.43
C ILE A 127 -10.55 -4.53 6.35
N ARG A 128 -11.79 -4.00 6.34
CA ARG A 128 -12.28 -3.09 5.29
C ARG A 128 -11.39 -1.87 5.05
N ASN A 129 -10.91 -1.25 6.13
CA ASN A 129 -10.23 0.05 6.07
C ASN A 129 -8.72 -0.09 5.87
N LEU A 130 -8.19 -1.33 5.82
CA LEU A 130 -6.75 -1.58 5.72
C LEU A 130 -6.23 -1.47 4.28
N VAL A 131 -7.10 -1.58 3.28
CA VAL A 131 -6.73 -1.55 1.86
C VAL A 131 -7.67 -0.63 1.08
N ARG A 132 -7.11 0.40 0.42
CA ARG A 132 -7.90 1.39 -0.35
C ARG A 132 -8.56 0.80 -1.60
N ASN A 133 -7.83 -0.02 -2.36
CA ASN A 133 -8.30 -0.53 -3.65
C ASN A 133 -9.11 -1.82 -3.46
N LYS A 134 -10.34 -1.87 -4.00
CA LYS A 134 -11.25 -3.02 -3.89
C LYS A 134 -10.64 -4.32 -4.42
N GLU A 135 -10.01 -4.30 -5.59
CA GLU A 135 -9.37 -5.50 -6.16
C GLU A 135 -8.24 -6.04 -5.29
N ARG A 136 -7.41 -5.13 -4.76
CA ARG A 136 -6.31 -5.49 -3.86
C ARG A 136 -6.84 -6.06 -2.55
N PHE A 137 -7.94 -5.51 -2.04
CA PHE A 137 -8.63 -6.02 -0.86
C PHE A 137 -9.12 -7.45 -1.08
N VAL A 138 -9.82 -7.72 -2.20
CA VAL A 138 -10.30 -9.07 -2.52
C VAL A 138 -9.14 -10.06 -2.66
N LYS A 139 -8.06 -9.69 -3.36
CA LYS A 139 -6.86 -10.54 -3.51
C LYS A 139 -6.16 -10.82 -2.17
N ARG A 140 -6.04 -9.83 -1.29
CA ARG A 140 -5.43 -10.01 0.05
C ARG A 140 -6.33 -10.79 1.01
N ARG A 141 -7.65 -10.59 0.95
CA ARG A 141 -8.62 -11.39 1.71
C ARG A 141 -8.58 -12.85 1.27
N GLN A 142 -8.56 -13.11 -0.04
CA GLN A 142 -8.45 -14.46 -0.59
C GLN A 142 -7.12 -15.13 -0.18
N ARG A 143 -6.04 -14.35 -0.06
CA ARG A 143 -4.74 -14.84 0.40
C ARG A 143 -4.78 -15.38 1.84
N ILE A 144 -5.60 -14.81 2.72
CA ILE A 144 -5.79 -15.32 4.10
C ILE A 144 -6.42 -16.71 4.06
N LEU A 145 -7.43 -16.91 3.19
CA LEU A 145 -8.06 -18.22 2.99
C LEU A 145 -7.07 -19.23 2.39
N GLY A 146 -6.29 -18.79 1.41
CA GLY A 146 -5.38 -19.65 0.66
C GLY A 146 -6.07 -20.51 -0.41
N PRO A 147 -5.30 -21.27 -1.19
CA PRO A 147 -5.86 -22.24 -2.13
C PRO A 147 -6.58 -23.34 -1.34
N ASN A 148 -7.83 -23.63 -1.71
CA ASN A 148 -8.67 -24.64 -1.06
C ASN A 148 -8.79 -24.50 0.47
N GLY A 149 -8.60 -23.30 1.03
CA GLY A 149 -8.66 -23.08 2.48
C GLY A 149 -7.46 -23.58 3.28
N THR A 150 -6.39 -24.04 2.62
CA THR A 150 -5.22 -24.64 3.29
C THR A 150 -4.51 -23.69 4.26
N THR A 151 -4.28 -22.43 3.85
CA THR A 151 -3.65 -21.40 4.68
C THR A 151 -4.49 -21.14 5.94
N LEU A 152 -5.81 -21.01 5.78
CA LEU A 152 -6.71 -20.80 6.90
C LEU A 152 -6.70 -22.00 7.84
N LYS A 153 -6.76 -23.23 7.30
CA LYS A 153 -6.78 -24.42 8.14
C LYS A 153 -5.47 -24.63 8.91
N ALA A 154 -4.33 -24.33 8.29
CA ALA A 154 -3.04 -24.36 8.95
C ALA A 154 -2.98 -23.32 10.09
N LEU A 155 -3.52 -22.12 9.87
CA LEU A 155 -3.59 -21.10 10.91
C LEU A 155 -4.48 -21.55 12.07
N GLU A 156 -5.68 -22.09 11.80
CA GLU A 156 -6.59 -22.62 12.83
C GLU A 156 -5.92 -23.68 13.72
N LEU A 157 -5.17 -24.62 13.13
CA LEU A 157 -4.50 -25.68 13.87
C LEU A 157 -3.32 -25.16 14.72
N LEU A 158 -2.60 -24.17 14.21
CA LEU A 158 -1.44 -23.60 14.91
C LEU A 158 -1.86 -22.75 16.09
N THR A 159 -2.92 -21.94 15.94
CA THR A 159 -3.38 -20.99 16.97
C THR A 159 -4.51 -21.56 17.84
N GLU A 160 -5.00 -22.76 17.54
CA GLU A 160 -6.12 -23.41 18.24
C GLU A 160 -7.40 -22.55 18.25
N THR A 161 -7.59 -21.81 17.16
CA THR A 161 -8.74 -20.92 16.97
C THR A 161 -9.59 -21.38 15.80
N TYR A 162 -10.89 -21.09 15.85
CA TYR A 162 -11.77 -21.11 14.69
C TYR A 162 -11.72 -19.76 13.97
N ILE A 163 -11.56 -19.75 12.65
CA ILE A 163 -11.41 -18.52 11.87
C ILE A 163 -12.41 -18.52 10.71
N LEU A 164 -13.25 -17.49 10.65
CA LEU A 164 -14.20 -17.27 9.56
C LEU A 164 -13.91 -15.94 8.87
N VAL A 165 -13.49 -16.03 7.60
CA VAL A 165 -13.21 -14.87 6.74
C VAL A 165 -14.46 -14.56 5.92
N GLN A 166 -15.21 -13.51 6.29
CA GLN A 166 -16.42 -13.14 5.57
C GLN A 166 -16.54 -11.63 5.35
N GLY A 167 -16.80 -11.28 4.09
CA GLY A 167 -17.06 -9.90 3.69
C GLY A 167 -15.89 -8.98 4.05
N ASN A 168 -16.12 -8.14 5.06
CA ASN A 168 -15.27 -7.02 5.47
C ASN A 168 -14.61 -7.23 6.84
N THR A 169 -14.81 -8.41 7.44
CA THR A 169 -14.29 -8.78 8.76
C THR A 169 -13.75 -10.20 8.74
N VAL A 170 -12.85 -10.49 9.68
CA VAL A 170 -12.42 -11.85 10.00
C VAL A 170 -12.84 -12.11 11.43
N SER A 171 -13.73 -13.06 11.64
CA SER A 171 -14.20 -13.48 12.97
C SER A 171 -13.33 -14.62 13.45
N CYS A 172 -12.81 -14.53 14.66
CA CYS A 172 -11.95 -15.53 15.27
C CYS A 172 -12.53 -15.93 16.63
N MET A 173 -12.42 -17.20 17.01
CA MET A 173 -12.80 -17.71 18.33
C MET A 173 -11.72 -18.65 18.85
N GLY A 174 -11.38 -18.56 20.13
CA GLY A 174 -10.41 -19.45 20.77
C GLY A 174 -9.67 -18.77 21.92
N PRO A 175 -8.50 -19.30 22.32
CA PRO A 175 -7.75 -18.78 23.46
C PRO A 175 -7.13 -17.41 23.17
N TYR A 176 -6.95 -16.59 24.20
CA TYR A 176 -6.41 -15.22 24.09
C TYR A 176 -5.05 -15.14 23.37
N LYS A 177 -4.15 -16.10 23.62
CA LYS A 177 -2.83 -16.17 22.94
C LYS A 177 -3.02 -16.38 21.44
N GLY A 178 -3.85 -17.34 21.04
CA GLY A 178 -4.17 -17.62 19.64
C GLY A 178 -4.83 -16.44 18.94
N LEU A 179 -5.79 -15.77 19.60
CA LEU A 179 -6.44 -14.58 19.04
C LEU A 179 -5.45 -13.43 18.76
N LYS A 180 -4.50 -13.19 19.68
CA LYS A 180 -3.46 -12.17 19.50
C LYS A 180 -2.56 -12.49 18.30
N GLU A 181 -2.21 -13.75 18.11
CA GLU A 181 -1.44 -14.20 16.95
C GLU A 181 -2.22 -14.04 15.65
N VAL A 182 -3.46 -14.53 15.60
CA VAL A 182 -4.32 -14.41 14.41
C VAL A 182 -4.53 -12.95 14.02
N ARG A 183 -4.79 -12.06 14.99
CA ARG A 183 -4.91 -10.62 14.75
C ARG A 183 -3.68 -10.05 14.06
N ARG A 184 -2.49 -10.34 14.58
CA ARG A 184 -1.23 -9.91 13.96
C ARG A 184 -1.11 -10.44 12.54
N VAL A 185 -1.38 -11.72 12.31
CA VAL A 185 -1.30 -12.34 10.97
C VAL A 185 -2.26 -11.70 9.97
N VAL A 186 -3.49 -11.41 10.39
CA VAL A 186 -4.53 -10.81 9.52
C VAL A 186 -4.18 -9.37 9.17
N GLU A 187 -3.76 -8.57 10.15
CA GLU A 187 -3.35 -7.17 9.96
C GLU A 187 -2.11 -7.08 9.05
N ASP A 188 -1.09 -7.91 9.29
CA ASP A 188 0.13 -7.98 8.47
C ASP A 188 -0.15 -8.48 7.05
N CYS A 189 -1.07 -9.45 6.90
CA CYS A 189 -1.51 -9.92 5.59
C CYS A 189 -2.16 -8.78 4.78
N MET A 190 -2.97 -7.96 5.44
CA MET A 190 -3.54 -6.75 4.84
C MET A 190 -2.49 -5.66 4.60
N ALA A 191 -1.38 -5.63 5.35
CA ALA A 191 -0.21 -4.79 5.13
C ALA A 191 0.75 -5.28 4.04
N ASN A 192 0.34 -6.27 3.22
CA ASN A 192 1.10 -6.87 2.10
C ASN A 192 2.15 -7.92 2.48
N ILE A 193 2.20 -8.37 3.73
CA ILE A 193 3.01 -9.54 4.11
C ILE A 193 2.20 -10.80 3.70
N HIS A 194 2.87 -11.90 3.37
CA HIS A 194 2.17 -13.14 3.03
C HIS A 194 1.95 -13.98 4.31
N PRO A 195 0.74 -14.51 4.58
CA PRO A 195 0.45 -15.23 5.84
C PRO A 195 1.32 -16.48 6.04
N ILE A 196 1.78 -17.12 4.95
CA ILE A 196 2.75 -18.22 5.00
C ILE A 196 4.00 -17.88 5.83
N TYR A 197 4.45 -16.63 5.81
CA TYR A 197 5.60 -16.20 6.61
C TYR A 197 5.33 -16.32 8.10
N HIS A 198 4.15 -15.89 8.55
CA HIS A 198 3.74 -16.05 9.93
C HIS A 198 3.44 -17.51 10.28
N ILE A 199 2.87 -18.29 9.36
CA ILE A 199 2.67 -19.73 9.57
C ILE A 199 4.01 -20.42 9.84
N LYS A 200 5.05 -20.11 9.06
CA LYS A 200 6.41 -20.64 9.31
C LYS A 200 6.97 -20.16 10.65
N GLU A 201 6.81 -18.88 10.97
CA GLU A 201 7.18 -18.33 12.28
C GLU A 201 6.48 -19.08 13.43
N LEU A 202 5.16 -19.33 13.32
CA LEU A 202 4.37 -20.05 14.33
C LEU A 202 4.78 -21.51 14.45
N MET A 203 5.06 -22.19 13.34
CA MET A 203 5.58 -23.56 13.37
C MET A 203 6.90 -23.64 14.12
N ILE A 204 7.83 -22.73 13.83
CA ILE A 204 9.13 -22.67 14.52
C ILE A 204 8.93 -22.36 16.01
N LYS A 205 8.09 -21.38 16.37
CA LYS A 205 7.80 -21.07 17.78
C LYS A 205 7.20 -22.25 18.52
N ARG A 206 6.30 -23.01 17.89
CA ARG A 206 5.66 -24.18 18.51
C ARG A 206 6.66 -25.31 18.76
N GLU A 207 7.64 -25.50 17.88
CA GLU A 207 8.73 -26.46 18.11
C GLU A 207 9.69 -25.96 19.20
N LEU A 208 10.15 -24.71 19.13
CA LEU A 208 11.05 -24.13 20.15
C LEU A 208 10.42 -24.08 21.55
N ALA A 209 9.09 -23.92 21.65
CA ALA A 209 8.38 -23.92 22.92
C ALA A 209 8.37 -25.29 23.63
N LYS A 210 8.61 -26.39 22.90
CA LYS A 210 8.71 -27.73 23.49
C LYS A 210 10.04 -27.91 24.23
N ASP A 211 11.09 -27.24 23.78
CA ASP A 211 12.43 -27.36 24.36
C ASP A 211 12.50 -26.57 25.69
N PRO A 212 12.77 -27.25 26.83
CA PRO A 212 12.78 -26.58 28.14
C PRO A 212 13.95 -25.61 28.32
N GLU A 213 15.11 -25.85 27.69
CA GLU A 213 16.33 -25.03 27.82
C GLU A 213 16.20 -23.64 27.17
N LEU A 214 15.30 -23.49 26.19
CA LEU A 214 15.15 -22.29 25.40
C LEU A 214 14.00 -21.38 25.87
N LYS A 215 13.23 -21.77 26.89
CA LYS A 215 12.02 -21.05 27.34
C LYS A 215 12.29 -19.61 27.78
N ASP A 216 13.43 -19.39 28.45
CA ASP A 216 13.78 -18.08 29.02
C ASP A 216 14.65 -17.23 28.07
N GLN A 217 15.04 -17.76 26.90
CA GLN A 217 15.90 -17.08 25.95
C GLN A 217 15.11 -16.42 24.82
N SER A 218 15.65 -15.34 24.24
CA SER A 218 15.06 -14.71 23.07
C SER A 218 15.17 -15.60 21.82
N TRP A 219 14.04 -15.85 21.15
CA TRP A 219 13.97 -16.70 19.94
C TRP A 219 14.25 -15.95 18.63
N GLU A 220 14.57 -14.66 18.67
CA GLU A 220 14.76 -13.83 17.46
C GLU A 220 15.80 -14.38 16.48
N ARG A 221 16.83 -15.08 16.98
CA ARG A 221 17.87 -15.72 16.17
C ARG A 221 17.33 -16.83 15.27
N PHE A 222 16.33 -17.57 15.75
CA PHE A 222 15.73 -18.71 15.05
C PHE A 222 14.56 -18.30 14.17
N LEU A 223 14.01 -17.10 14.42
CA LEU A 223 12.87 -16.58 13.70
C LEU A 223 13.26 -16.04 12.32
N PRO A 224 12.60 -16.49 11.24
CA PRO A 224 12.87 -15.98 9.91
C PRO A 224 12.52 -14.49 9.78
N ASN A 225 13.52 -13.66 9.47
CA ASN A 225 13.34 -12.23 9.26
C ASN A 225 12.91 -11.91 7.82
N PHE A 226 11.61 -11.82 7.58
CA PHE A 226 11.07 -11.43 6.27
C PHE A 226 11.05 -9.91 6.09
N LYS A 227 12.23 -9.28 6.19
CA LYS A 227 12.37 -7.85 5.91
C LYS A 227 12.09 -7.60 4.43
N LYS A 228 11.32 -6.55 4.15
CA LYS A 228 11.12 -6.06 2.80
C LYS A 228 12.49 -5.66 2.23
N ARG A 229 13.04 -6.45 1.30
CA ARG A 229 14.22 -6.08 0.53
C ARG A 229 13.83 -4.97 -0.46
N THR A 230 13.62 -3.76 0.04
CA THR A 230 13.64 -2.60 -0.85
C THR A 230 15.10 -2.33 -1.17
N LEU A 231 15.46 -2.41 -2.45
CA LEU A 231 16.66 -1.76 -2.97
C LEU A 231 16.48 -0.26 -2.67
N SER A 232 16.98 0.18 -1.52
CA SER A 232 16.75 1.51 -0.94
C SER A 232 17.24 2.63 -1.83
N LYS A 233 18.09 2.30 -2.81
CA LYS A 233 18.63 3.22 -3.79
C LYS A 233 18.24 2.74 -5.19
N ARG A 234 17.01 3.05 -5.61
CA ARG A 234 16.72 3.11 -7.04
C ARG A 234 17.61 4.23 -7.59
N ARG A 235 18.57 3.89 -8.46
CA ARG A 235 19.38 4.90 -9.16
C ARG A 235 18.44 5.91 -9.80
N LYS A 236 18.68 7.21 -9.57
CA LYS A 236 17.92 8.25 -10.26
C LYS A 236 18.13 8.05 -11.76
N PRO A 237 17.06 7.99 -12.57
CA PRO A 237 17.23 7.92 -14.01
C PRO A 237 17.97 9.18 -14.49
N HIS A 238 18.80 9.05 -15.53
CA HIS A 238 19.55 10.18 -16.11
C HIS A 238 18.61 11.33 -16.51
N ASN A 239 17.42 10.98 -17.03
CA ASN A 239 16.38 11.95 -17.37
C ASN A 239 15.31 11.97 -16.27
N ILE A 240 15.46 12.92 -15.35
CA ILE A 240 14.44 13.23 -14.34
C ILE A 240 13.45 14.17 -15.01
N ARG A 241 12.19 13.74 -15.15
CA ARG A 241 11.11 14.64 -15.59
C ARG A 241 10.80 15.58 -14.42
N ASP A 242 11.18 16.85 -14.52
CA ASP A 242 10.83 17.88 -13.54
C ASP A 242 9.31 18.08 -13.52
N THR A 243 8.63 17.53 -12.51
CA THR A 243 7.18 17.67 -12.34
C THR A 243 6.75 19.08 -11.96
N SER A 244 7.68 19.93 -11.49
CA SER A 244 7.44 21.36 -11.24
C SER A 244 7.03 22.12 -12.50
N LYS A 245 7.41 21.65 -13.69
CA LYS A 245 7.07 22.27 -14.97
C LYS A 245 5.62 21.97 -15.43
N LYS A 246 4.90 21.07 -14.74
CA LYS A 246 3.51 20.71 -15.07
C LYS A 246 2.56 21.18 -13.99
N VAL A 247 2.39 22.50 -13.90
CA VAL A 247 1.41 23.12 -13.00
C VAL A 247 0.01 22.75 -13.50
N TYR A 248 -0.85 22.28 -12.59
CA TYR A 248 -2.24 21.94 -12.91
C TYR A 248 -3.01 23.20 -13.31
N THR A 249 -3.51 23.23 -14.54
CA THR A 249 -4.45 24.24 -15.02
C THR A 249 -5.84 23.59 -15.15
N PRO A 250 -6.90 24.18 -14.57
CA PRO A 250 -8.24 23.62 -14.68
C PRO A 250 -8.81 23.76 -16.10
N PHE A 251 -8.25 24.67 -16.89
CA PHE A 251 -8.60 24.86 -18.29
C PHE A 251 -7.80 23.91 -19.17
N PRO A 252 -8.45 23.15 -20.07
CA PRO A 252 -7.75 22.36 -21.07
C PRO A 252 -7.01 23.30 -22.05
N PRO A 253 -5.87 22.87 -22.62
CA PRO A 253 -5.25 23.62 -23.70
C PRO A 253 -6.21 23.67 -24.91
N PRO A 254 -6.10 24.70 -25.76
CA PRO A 254 -6.88 24.76 -26.99
C PRO A 254 -6.59 23.53 -27.85
N GLN A 255 -7.62 22.98 -28.47
CA GLN A 255 -7.46 21.89 -29.41
C GLN A 255 -6.64 22.37 -30.62
N GLU A 256 -5.80 21.48 -31.16
CA GLU A 256 -5.11 21.78 -32.42
C GLU A 256 -6.16 21.93 -33.53
N LYS A 257 -6.12 23.06 -34.22
CA LYS A 257 -7.08 23.40 -35.28
C LYS A 257 -6.93 22.40 -36.43
N SER A 258 -8.05 21.98 -37.03
CA SER A 258 -7.99 21.09 -38.19
C SER A 258 -7.37 21.81 -39.39
N LYS A 259 -6.91 21.04 -40.40
CA LYS A 259 -6.43 21.64 -41.65
C LYS A 259 -7.50 22.52 -42.31
N VAL A 260 -8.78 22.16 -42.17
CA VAL A 260 -9.91 22.94 -42.68
C VAL A 260 -10.04 24.25 -41.92
N ASP A 261 -9.96 24.21 -40.59
CA ASP A 261 -10.02 25.43 -39.76
C ASP A 261 -8.86 26.37 -40.05
N LEU A 262 -7.63 25.84 -40.22
CA LEU A 262 -6.46 26.63 -40.63
C LEU A 262 -6.66 27.28 -42.01
N GLN A 263 -7.32 26.58 -42.94
CA GLN A 263 -7.64 27.13 -44.26
C GLN A 263 -8.76 28.17 -44.19
N ILE A 264 -9.75 28.00 -43.31
CA ILE A 264 -10.82 28.97 -43.09
C ILE A 264 -10.26 30.24 -42.46
N GLU A 265 -9.38 30.10 -41.46
CA GLU A 265 -8.71 31.23 -40.79
C GLU A 265 -7.76 32.01 -41.70
N SER A 266 -7.01 31.32 -42.57
CA SER A 266 -6.15 31.97 -43.57
C SER A 266 -6.92 32.58 -44.74
N GLY A 267 -8.23 32.32 -44.86
CA GLY A 267 -9.06 32.73 -45.99
C GLY A 267 -8.80 31.93 -47.27
N GLU A 268 -7.79 31.05 -47.28
CA GLU A 268 -7.46 30.20 -48.42
C GLU A 268 -8.60 29.22 -48.73
N TYR A 269 -9.39 28.80 -47.74
CA TYR A 269 -10.52 27.90 -47.97
C TYR A 269 -11.52 28.46 -48.97
N PHE A 270 -11.74 29.78 -48.96
CA PHE A 270 -12.74 30.45 -49.79
C PHE A 270 -12.25 30.78 -51.21
N LEU A 271 -10.94 30.73 -51.46
CA LEU A 271 -10.36 31.01 -52.77
C LEU A 271 -10.52 29.81 -53.71
N SER A 272 -10.92 30.07 -54.96
CA SER A 272 -10.95 29.04 -56.00
C SER A 272 -9.53 28.57 -56.35
N LYS A 273 -9.41 27.34 -56.85
CA LYS A 273 -8.11 26.74 -57.22
C LYS A 273 -7.31 27.63 -58.20
N GLN A 274 -8.00 28.25 -59.16
CA GLN A 274 -7.38 29.14 -60.15
C GLN A 274 -6.79 30.42 -59.52
N VAL A 275 -7.46 30.97 -58.51
CA VAL A 275 -6.98 32.17 -57.80
C VAL A 275 -5.76 31.83 -56.95
N LYS A 276 -5.73 30.65 -56.33
CA LYS A 276 -4.57 30.13 -55.61
C LYS A 276 -3.36 29.94 -56.52
N GLU A 277 -3.55 29.31 -57.67
CA GLU A 277 -2.49 29.08 -58.66
C GLU A 277 -1.90 30.39 -59.20
N ARG A 278 -2.73 31.41 -59.43
CA ARG A 278 -2.26 32.74 -59.84
C ARG A 278 -1.41 33.42 -58.76
N ALA A 279 -1.90 33.40 -57.51
CA ALA A 279 -1.17 33.97 -56.39
C ALA A 279 0.17 33.24 -56.13
N GLU A 280 0.22 31.92 -56.31
CA GLU A 280 1.47 31.16 -56.24
C GLU A 280 2.43 31.51 -57.38
N ALA A 281 1.93 31.69 -58.60
CA ALA A 281 2.74 32.09 -59.74
C ALA A 281 3.36 33.48 -59.53
N GLU A 282 2.58 34.45 -59.06
CA GLU A 282 3.04 35.79 -58.71
C GLU A 282 4.14 35.73 -57.64
N ARG A 283 3.92 35.00 -56.53
CA ARG A 283 4.93 34.77 -55.49
C ARG A 283 6.22 34.16 -56.04
N ARG A 284 6.14 33.19 -56.96
CA ARG A 284 7.32 32.59 -57.60
C ARG A 284 8.07 33.61 -58.45
N THR A 285 7.36 34.44 -59.22
CA THR A 285 8.00 35.46 -60.03
C THR A 285 8.71 36.51 -59.18
N ASP A 286 8.14 36.91 -58.06
CA ASP A 286 8.75 37.89 -57.17
C ASP A 286 9.97 37.32 -56.45
N LEU A 287 9.90 36.07 -55.97
CA LEU A 287 11.08 35.36 -55.42
C LEU A 287 12.21 35.21 -56.45
N MET A 288 11.88 35.01 -57.74
CA MET A 288 12.89 34.96 -58.80
C MET A 288 13.53 36.32 -59.03
N LYS A 289 12.75 37.41 -58.99
CA LYS A 289 13.27 38.78 -59.10
C LYS A 289 14.22 39.09 -57.94
N GLU A 290 13.83 38.78 -56.71
CA GLU A 290 14.66 38.97 -55.52
C GLU A 290 16.00 38.21 -55.64
N LYS A 291 15.96 36.93 -56.03
CA LYS A 291 17.19 36.13 -56.25
C LYS A 291 18.05 36.67 -57.39
N MET A 292 17.44 37.21 -58.45
CA MET A 292 18.19 37.86 -59.52
C MET A 292 18.86 39.14 -59.02
N GLU A 293 18.18 39.94 -58.20
CA GLU A 293 18.76 41.13 -57.57
C GLU A 293 19.89 40.78 -56.61
N GLU A 294 19.73 39.76 -55.77
CA GLU A 294 20.80 39.26 -54.90
C GLU A 294 22.01 38.80 -55.70
N LYS A 295 21.81 38.03 -56.77
CA LYS A 295 22.89 37.61 -57.67
C LYS A 295 23.52 38.80 -58.39
N ARG A 296 22.74 39.83 -58.73
CA ARG A 296 23.27 41.06 -59.35
C ARG A 296 24.15 41.81 -58.36
N LYS A 297 23.70 41.97 -57.10
CA LYS A 297 24.49 42.57 -56.00
C LYS A 297 25.77 41.78 -55.74
N GLN A 298 25.71 40.45 -55.66
CA GLN A 298 26.89 39.60 -55.48
C GLN A 298 27.89 39.72 -56.66
N ARG A 299 27.39 39.85 -57.90
CA ARG A 299 28.24 40.11 -59.07
C ARG A 299 28.88 41.49 -58.99
N GLU A 300 28.10 42.53 -58.67
CA GLU A 300 28.60 43.90 -58.51
C GLU A 300 29.69 43.97 -57.42
N GLU A 301 29.51 43.26 -56.29
CA GLU A 301 30.52 43.12 -55.23
C GLU A 301 31.81 42.43 -55.72
N ALA A 302 31.71 41.42 -56.59
CA ALA A 302 32.88 40.72 -57.14
C ALA A 302 33.70 41.56 -58.15
N PHE A 303 33.11 42.59 -58.76
CA PHE A 303 33.81 43.50 -59.68
C PHE A 303 34.50 44.68 -58.98
N VAL A 304 34.28 44.87 -57.67
CA VAL A 304 35.02 45.84 -56.88
C VAL A 304 36.32 45.19 -56.42
N ALA A 305 37.45 45.70 -56.92
CA ALA A 305 38.77 45.21 -56.54
C ALA A 305 38.97 45.27 -55.00
N PRO A 306 39.35 44.15 -54.35
CA PRO A 306 39.71 44.16 -52.94
C PRO A 306 40.84 45.17 -52.68
N LYS A 307 40.71 46.00 -51.64
CA LYS A 307 41.77 46.94 -51.26
C LYS A 307 42.97 46.17 -50.70
N GLU A 308 44.13 46.25 -51.34
CA GLU A 308 45.39 45.66 -50.86
C GLU A 308 46.16 46.61 -49.92
N ASP A 309 46.54 46.11 -48.73
CA ASP A 309 47.39 46.83 -47.77
C ASP A 309 48.88 46.75 -48.16
N SER A 310 49.47 47.92 -48.46
CA SER A 310 50.84 48.09 -48.94
C SER A 310 51.98 47.70 -47.96
N SER A 311 51.66 47.19 -46.77
CA SER A 311 52.62 46.87 -45.71
C SER A 311 53.36 45.52 -45.92
N ALA A 312 52.71 44.52 -46.54
CA ALA A 312 53.25 43.17 -46.66
C ALA A 312 54.38 43.00 -47.70
N VAL A 313 54.46 43.89 -48.70
CA VAL A 313 55.48 43.80 -49.77
C VAL A 313 56.86 44.25 -49.27
N LYS A 314 56.92 45.19 -48.31
CA LYS A 314 58.18 45.70 -47.76
C LYS A 314 58.92 44.66 -46.91
N GLU A 315 58.20 43.81 -46.16
CA GLU A 315 58.81 42.76 -45.34
C GLU A 315 59.51 41.66 -46.17
N LYS A 316 58.91 41.25 -47.30
CA LYS A 316 59.48 40.22 -48.17
C LYS A 316 60.80 40.65 -48.83
N LYS A 317 60.96 41.95 -49.15
CA LYS A 317 62.24 42.47 -49.70
C LYS A 317 63.36 42.47 -48.65
N LYS A 318 63.05 42.71 -47.37
CA LYS A 318 64.05 42.76 -46.28
C LYS A 318 64.67 41.39 -46.02
N LYS A 319 63.86 40.33 -45.94
CA LYS A 319 64.32 38.93 -45.73
C LYS A 319 65.21 38.40 -46.88
N LYS A 320 64.99 38.84 -48.12
CA LYS A 320 65.78 38.39 -49.28
C LYS A 320 67.20 38.98 -49.29
N LYS A 321 67.38 40.19 -48.74
CA LYS A 321 68.68 40.89 -48.68
C LYS A 321 69.60 40.28 -47.60
N GLU A 322 69.03 39.85 -46.48
CA GLU A 322 69.77 39.18 -45.39
C GLU A 322 70.33 37.81 -45.79
N LYS A 323 69.58 37.06 -46.59
CA LYS A 323 69.98 35.73 -47.07
C LYS A 323 71.16 35.78 -48.05
N LYS A 324 71.30 36.87 -48.82
CA LYS A 324 72.42 37.07 -49.76
C LYS A 324 73.72 37.41 -49.04
N LYS A 325 73.67 38.28 -48.03
CA LYS A 325 74.84 38.64 -47.19
C LYS A 325 75.43 37.45 -46.41
N ARG A 326 74.60 36.47 -46.01
CA ARG A 326 75.07 35.25 -45.35
C ARG A 326 75.77 34.27 -46.30
N LYS A 327 75.51 34.36 -47.61
CA LYS A 327 76.10 33.48 -48.63
C LYS A 327 77.49 33.96 -49.04
N GLU A 328 77.65 35.27 -49.24
CA GLU A 328 78.95 35.90 -49.57
C GLU A 328 79.97 35.73 -48.41
N LYS A 329 79.54 35.85 -47.15
CA LYS A 329 80.41 35.59 -45.98
C LYS A 329 80.84 34.13 -45.80
N ALA A 330 80.15 33.18 -46.43
CA ALA A 330 80.50 31.75 -46.36
C ALA A 330 81.49 31.36 -47.48
N GLU A 331 81.51 32.11 -48.60
CA GLU A 331 82.47 31.94 -49.68
C GLU A 331 83.83 32.58 -49.32
N GLU A 332 83.85 33.76 -48.69
CA GLU A 332 85.10 34.42 -48.21
C GLU A 332 85.83 33.62 -47.11
N ALA A 333 85.13 32.78 -46.33
CA ALA A 333 85.75 31.96 -45.29
C ALA A 333 86.35 30.65 -45.82
N GLY A 334 86.01 30.26 -47.06
CA GLY A 334 86.52 29.05 -47.71
C GLY A 334 87.85 29.25 -48.44
N GLU A 335 88.11 30.45 -48.97
CA GLU A 335 89.36 30.76 -49.71
C GLU A 335 90.56 31.10 -48.80
N ALA A 336 90.36 31.31 -47.49
CA ALA A 336 91.44 31.66 -46.55
C ALA A 336 92.11 30.46 -45.84
N MET A 337 91.78 29.21 -46.23
CA MET A 337 92.39 27.98 -45.67
C MET A 337 93.26 27.20 -46.68
N GLU A 338 93.44 27.71 -47.90
CA GLU A 338 94.40 27.18 -48.90
C GLU A 338 95.44 28.26 -49.25
N GLU A 339 96.35 28.57 -48.32
CA GLU A 339 97.68 29.14 -48.60
C GLU A 339 98.69 28.71 -47.53
#